data_AF-A0AAD7B225-F1
#
_entry.id   AF-A0AAD7B225-F1
#
_cell.length_a   1.000
_cell.length_b   1.000
_cell.length_c   1.000
_cell.angle_alpha   90.00
_cell.angle_beta   90.00
_cell.angle_gamma   90.00
#
_symmetry.space_group_name_H-M   'P 1'
#
loop_
_entity.id
_entity.type
_entity.pdbx_description
1 polymer ?
#
loop_
_entity_poly.entity_id
_entity_poly.type
_entity_poly.pdbx_seq_one_letter_code
_entity_poly.pdbx_strand_id
1 'polypeptide(L)'
;MSDSPQDSSVLANRGTLIPGLGAFAVLTIDPLASVAYLEDAEASTAASKIVCGNYVVYCTGVTIDEELLNPKAKYREVGVDFVLPSPPPGSADDCVEPSMSVPIEPQSVATPSGRVPLKMMHKSFPWTDTHLSTFVTAVVRCPNNKVVRRDSSADERRRENLLNEKLREGEGHQVHQEDVEPSLESLTKQPSGDRDEEAEDGDNHNEGEADDSDHQVEKHTDDAHSAMRLFHSLIAREAPEDQITVTFTYDLSRVNELKDLQGYFDEVARIAEVARIAEVARIADIVNESKARKEVAKADAAQSDSARYDKKTEEEKVEAGHSWNLCIGKADDSSPALLPSRNRDFMKI
;
A
#
# COMPACT_ATOMS: atom_id res chain seq x y z
N MET A 1 28.69 5.43 50.87
CA MET A 1 27.41 5.07 50.23
C MET A 1 27.33 5.93 48.99
N SER A 2 27.77 5.38 47.87
CA SER A 2 27.98 6.10 46.63
C SER A 2 26.89 5.66 45.67
N ASP A 3 25.95 6.56 45.39
CA ASP A 3 24.93 6.35 44.36
C ASP A 3 25.60 6.31 42.99
N SER A 4 25.72 5.11 42.43
CA SER A 4 26.03 4.92 41.02
C SER A 4 24.77 5.24 40.21
N PRO A 5 24.82 6.22 39.28
CA PRO A 5 23.71 6.47 38.39
C PRO A 5 23.54 5.25 37.46
N GLN A 6 22.36 4.63 37.53
CA GLN A 6 21.97 3.59 36.61
C GLN A 6 21.81 4.19 35.21
N ASP A 7 22.78 3.93 34.35
CA ASP A 7 22.70 4.13 32.91
C ASP A 7 21.70 3.12 32.31
N SER A 8 20.40 3.40 32.48
CA SER A 8 19.29 2.60 31.95
C SER A 8 18.92 2.94 30.50
N SER A 9 19.73 3.73 29.79
CA SER A 9 19.40 4.27 28.46
C SER A 9 20.16 3.64 27.28
N VAL A 10 21.13 2.74 27.51
CA VAL A 10 22.08 2.33 26.44
C VAL A 10 21.63 1.11 25.60
N LEU A 11 20.51 0.46 25.91
CA LEU A 11 19.97 -0.66 25.10
C LEU A 11 18.68 -0.34 24.31
N ALA A 12 18.19 0.89 24.34
CA ALA A 12 16.96 1.28 23.63
C ALA A 12 17.10 1.37 22.09
N ASN A 13 18.31 1.24 21.54
CA ASN A 13 18.58 1.20 20.10
C ASN A 13 18.84 -0.23 19.57
N ARG A 14 18.05 -1.22 20.00
CA ARG A 14 17.99 -2.52 19.31
C ARG A 14 17.04 -2.37 18.12
N GLY A 15 17.56 -1.75 17.06
CA GLY A 15 16.80 -1.37 15.87
C GLY A 15 15.93 -2.50 15.34
N THR A 16 14.72 -2.15 14.93
CA THR A 16 13.80 -3.01 14.20
C THR A 16 14.55 -3.64 13.03
N LEU A 17 14.72 -4.96 13.07
CA LEU A 17 15.42 -5.71 12.06
C LEU A 17 14.40 -6.24 11.06
N ILE A 18 14.68 -6.06 9.76
CA ILE A 18 14.05 -6.89 8.74
C ILE A 18 14.54 -8.32 9.02
N PRO A 19 13.63 -9.27 9.29
CA PRO A 19 14.06 -10.62 9.56
C PRO A 19 14.69 -11.24 8.31
N GLY A 20 15.78 -11.99 8.51
CA GLY A 20 16.38 -12.78 7.44
C GLY A 20 15.45 -13.92 7.05
N LEU A 21 15.50 -14.31 5.79
CA LEU A 21 14.82 -15.49 5.29
C LEU A 21 15.27 -16.72 6.07
N GLY A 22 14.31 -17.56 6.46
CA GLY A 22 14.55 -18.77 7.23
C GLY A 22 15.00 -18.53 8.68
N ALA A 23 14.78 -17.33 9.22
CA ALA A 23 15.12 -17.03 10.61
C ALA A 23 13.90 -17.09 11.54
N PHE A 24 14.13 -17.54 12.76
CA PHE A 24 13.16 -17.40 13.84
C PHE A 24 13.24 -16.00 14.45
N ALA A 25 12.09 -15.39 14.66
CA ALA A 25 11.97 -14.08 15.28
C ALA A 25 10.78 -14.02 16.23
N VAL A 26 10.80 -13.06 17.14
CA VAL A 26 9.64 -12.62 17.90
C VAL A 26 9.00 -11.47 17.13
N LEU A 27 7.73 -11.65 16.80
CA LEU A 27 6.84 -10.69 16.17
C LEU A 27 6.02 -9.99 17.26
N THR A 28 5.96 -8.67 17.21
CA THR A 28 5.10 -7.84 18.04
C THR A 28 4.34 -6.87 17.13
N ILE A 29 3.01 -6.86 17.20
CA ILE A 29 2.18 -5.91 16.45
C ILE A 29 2.43 -4.50 16.98
N ASP A 30 2.62 -3.54 16.07
CA ASP A 30 2.60 -2.11 16.38
C ASP A 30 1.21 -1.55 16.02
N PRO A 31 0.31 -1.39 17.01
CA PRO A 31 -1.06 -0.98 16.73
C PRO A 31 -1.11 0.45 16.19
N LEU A 32 -0.20 1.33 16.60
CA LEU A 32 -0.14 2.72 16.15
C LEU A 32 0.31 2.81 14.69
N ALA A 33 1.38 2.12 14.34
CA ALA A 33 1.86 2.10 12.96
C ALA A 33 0.83 1.46 12.02
N SER A 34 0.07 0.48 12.50
CA SER A 34 -0.99 -0.19 11.73
C SER A 34 -2.18 0.72 11.38
N VAL A 35 -2.43 1.80 12.14
CA VAL A 35 -3.53 2.75 11.85
C VAL A 35 -3.03 4.11 11.36
N ALA A 36 -1.71 4.31 11.24
CA ALA A 36 -1.11 5.60 10.95
C ALA A 36 -1.55 6.20 9.59
N TYR A 37 -1.88 5.35 8.62
CA TYR A 37 -2.32 5.77 7.28
C TYR A 37 -3.67 6.47 7.26
N LEU A 38 -4.47 6.31 8.33
CA LEU A 38 -5.79 6.95 8.44
C LEU A 38 -5.68 8.43 8.79
N GLU A 39 -4.53 8.88 9.31
CA GLU A 39 -4.28 10.24 9.79
C GLU A 39 -5.32 10.73 10.82
N ASP A 40 -5.98 9.78 11.50
CA ASP A 40 -7.04 10.03 12.48
C ASP A 40 -6.52 9.96 13.92
N ALA A 41 -6.71 11.05 14.67
CA ALA A 41 -6.22 11.19 16.03
C ALA A 41 -6.99 10.30 17.03
N GLU A 42 -8.27 10.04 16.79
CA GLU A 42 -9.10 9.18 17.64
C GLU A 42 -8.71 7.71 17.44
N ALA A 43 -8.53 7.28 16.19
CA ALA A 43 -8.04 5.97 15.80
C ALA A 43 -6.66 5.70 16.40
N SER A 44 -5.74 6.67 16.29
CA SER A 44 -4.42 6.59 16.92
C SER A 44 -4.52 6.46 18.44
N THR A 45 -5.40 7.24 19.07
CA THR A 45 -5.64 7.16 20.52
C THR A 45 -6.24 5.81 20.94
N ALA A 46 -7.18 5.27 20.17
CA ALA A 46 -7.79 3.97 20.42
C ALA A 46 -6.77 2.84 20.24
N ALA A 47 -6.00 2.85 19.15
CA ALA A 47 -4.96 1.89 18.85
C ALA A 47 -3.86 1.88 19.92
N SER A 48 -3.47 3.04 20.46
CA SER A 48 -2.47 3.13 21.53
C SER A 48 -2.84 2.38 22.82
N LYS A 49 -4.13 2.12 23.04
CA LYS A 49 -4.64 1.39 24.21
C LYS A 49 -4.63 -0.12 24.00
N ILE A 50 -4.41 -0.59 22.77
CA ILE A 50 -4.34 -2.01 22.45
C ILE A 50 -2.98 -2.52 22.90
N VAL A 51 -2.98 -3.36 23.94
CA VAL A 51 -1.78 -4.11 24.34
C VAL A 51 -1.66 -5.33 23.44
N CYS A 52 -0.55 -5.43 22.73
CA CYS A 52 -0.23 -6.52 21.82
C CYS A 52 0.74 -7.53 22.45
N GLY A 53 0.59 -8.80 22.06
CA GLY A 53 1.43 -9.90 22.48
C GLY A 53 2.75 -10.00 21.71
N ASN A 54 3.60 -10.90 22.19
CA ASN A 54 4.80 -11.35 21.50
C ASN A 54 4.54 -12.77 20.98
N TYR A 55 4.77 -12.98 19.70
CA TYR A 55 4.54 -14.26 19.02
C TYR A 55 5.83 -14.74 18.39
N VAL A 56 6.11 -16.04 18.48
CA VAL A 56 7.30 -16.61 17.84
C VAL A 56 6.92 -17.08 16.45
N VAL A 57 7.69 -16.63 15.46
CA VAL A 57 7.44 -16.91 14.05
C VAL A 57 8.71 -17.34 13.36
N TYR A 58 8.54 -18.09 12.27
CA TYR A 58 9.58 -18.38 11.29
C TYR A 58 9.33 -17.52 10.06
N CYS A 59 10.34 -16.78 9.62
CA CYS A 59 10.21 -15.85 8.51
C CYS A 59 10.47 -16.62 7.21
N THR A 60 9.40 -16.93 6.47
CA THR A 60 9.48 -17.67 5.20
C THR A 60 9.93 -16.79 4.04
N GLY A 61 9.70 -15.48 4.14
CA GLY A 61 10.20 -14.49 3.21
C GLY A 61 9.15 -13.62 2.57
N VAL A 62 9.58 -12.77 1.64
CA VAL A 62 8.64 -12.01 0.82
C VAL A 62 8.00 -12.98 -0.16
N THR A 63 6.69 -12.86 -0.41
CA THR A 63 6.03 -13.57 -1.49
C THR A 63 6.68 -13.20 -2.83
N ILE A 64 7.56 -14.09 -3.30
CA ILE A 64 7.96 -14.38 -4.69
C ILE A 64 8.78 -13.32 -5.46
N ASP A 65 8.81 -12.04 -5.07
CA ASP A 65 9.60 -11.03 -5.81
C ASP A 65 10.95 -10.71 -5.15
N GLU A 66 11.75 -11.76 -4.88
CA GLU A 66 12.92 -11.73 -3.98
C GLU A 66 14.08 -10.79 -4.35
N GLU A 67 14.12 -10.11 -5.51
CA GLU A 67 15.37 -9.47 -5.95
C GLU A 67 15.32 -7.98 -6.32
N LEU A 68 14.14 -7.35 -6.45
CA LEU A 68 14.05 -5.91 -6.73
C LEU A 68 13.52 -5.13 -5.52
N LEU A 69 14.25 -5.30 -4.41
CA LEU A 69 14.06 -4.54 -3.19
C LEU A 69 14.05 -3.04 -3.48
N ASN A 70 12.88 -2.40 -3.44
CA ASN A 70 12.80 -0.95 -3.45
C ASN A 70 13.56 -0.40 -2.24
N PRO A 71 14.74 0.20 -2.41
CA PRO A 71 15.54 0.67 -1.27
C PRO A 71 14.90 1.89 -0.61
N LYS A 72 13.92 2.52 -1.28
CA LYS A 72 13.19 3.70 -0.82
C LYS A 72 11.83 3.37 -0.17
N ALA A 73 11.32 2.14 -0.30
CA ALA A 73 10.08 1.76 0.37
C ALA A 73 10.24 1.90 1.88
N LYS A 74 9.28 2.52 2.58
CA LYS A 74 9.37 2.67 4.04
C LYS A 74 9.01 1.38 4.75
N TYR A 75 8.17 0.57 4.13
CA TYR A 75 7.71 -0.71 4.65
C TYR A 75 7.81 -1.84 3.62
N ARG A 76 7.90 -3.08 4.12
CA ARG A 76 7.97 -4.30 3.32
C ARG A 76 7.04 -5.36 3.86
N GLU A 77 6.58 -6.22 2.96
CA GLU A 77 5.84 -7.41 3.30
C GLU A 77 6.79 -8.52 3.72
N VAL A 78 6.41 -9.27 4.74
CA VAL A 78 7.12 -10.46 5.21
C VAL A 78 6.09 -11.54 5.46
N GLY A 79 6.23 -12.66 4.77
CA GLY A 79 5.55 -13.91 5.08
C GLY A 79 6.14 -14.53 6.34
N VAL A 80 5.26 -14.88 7.26
CA VAL A 80 5.61 -15.52 8.54
C VAL A 80 4.74 -16.74 8.78
N ASP A 81 5.37 -17.78 9.30
CA ASP A 81 4.72 -19.01 9.75
C ASP A 81 4.81 -19.05 11.28
N PHE A 82 3.69 -19.33 11.95
CA PHE A 82 3.66 -19.31 13.41
C PHE A 82 4.23 -20.58 14.04
N VAL A 83 4.98 -20.40 15.14
CA VAL A 83 5.47 -21.50 15.96
C VAL A 83 4.46 -21.82 17.06
N LEU A 84 4.05 -23.09 17.11
CA LEU A 84 3.07 -23.62 18.04
C LEU A 84 3.70 -24.53 19.09
N PRO A 85 3.15 -24.59 20.32
CA PRO A 85 3.59 -25.52 21.36
C PRO A 85 3.21 -26.98 21.07
N SER A 86 2.26 -27.22 20.17
CA SER A 86 1.87 -28.55 19.71
C SER A 86 1.43 -28.49 18.25
N PRO A 87 1.42 -29.61 17.51
CA PRO A 87 0.78 -29.66 16.21
C PRO A 87 -0.69 -29.21 16.33
N PRO A 88 -1.24 -28.52 15.31
CA PRO A 88 -2.66 -28.22 15.28
C PRO A 88 -3.46 -29.54 15.30
N PRO A 89 -4.64 -29.56 15.94
CA PRO A 89 -5.52 -30.73 15.88
C PRO A 89 -5.89 -30.98 14.41
N GLY A 90 -5.99 -32.26 14.03
CA GLY A 90 -6.41 -32.61 12.68
C GLY A 90 -7.85 -32.15 12.43
N SER A 91 -8.06 -31.47 11.30
CA SER A 91 -9.38 -31.05 10.82
C SER A 91 -9.61 -31.66 9.44
N ALA A 92 -10.59 -32.56 9.34
CA ALA A 92 -10.93 -33.20 8.07
C ALA A 92 -11.56 -32.20 7.07
N ASP A 93 -12.31 -31.22 7.58
CA ASP A 93 -12.98 -30.21 6.77
C ASP A 93 -11.96 -29.28 6.10
N ASP A 94 -10.85 -28.99 6.78
CA ASP A 94 -9.77 -28.14 6.29
C ASP A 94 -8.64 -28.93 5.60
N CYS A 95 -8.77 -30.27 5.53
CA CYS A 95 -7.70 -31.18 5.09
C CYS A 95 -6.36 -30.97 5.82
N VAL A 96 -6.43 -30.59 7.10
CA VAL A 96 -5.26 -30.34 7.95
C VAL A 96 -4.97 -31.57 8.79
N GLU A 97 -3.79 -32.15 8.60
CA GLU A 97 -3.30 -33.24 9.45
C GLU A 97 -2.16 -32.76 10.36
N PRO A 98 -2.04 -33.27 11.59
CA PRO A 98 -0.90 -32.99 12.47
C PRO A 98 0.45 -33.36 11.83
N SER A 99 0.45 -34.33 10.91
CA SER A 99 1.61 -34.81 10.15
C SER A 99 2.20 -33.76 9.20
N MET A 100 1.44 -32.72 8.88
CA MET A 100 1.84 -31.67 7.95
C MET A 100 2.68 -30.57 8.62
N SER A 101 2.71 -30.52 9.96
CA SER A 101 3.55 -29.59 10.71
C SER A 101 5.02 -30.02 10.72
N VAL A 102 5.93 -29.04 10.75
CA VAL A 102 7.38 -29.29 10.78
C VAL A 102 7.87 -29.18 12.23
N PRO A 103 8.39 -30.25 12.84
CA PRO A 103 8.90 -30.18 14.21
C PRO A 103 10.15 -29.31 14.29
N ILE A 104 10.41 -28.68 15.44
CA ILE A 104 11.59 -27.82 15.68
C ILE A 104 12.43 -28.42 16.81
N GLU A 105 13.75 -28.54 16.64
CA GLU A 105 14.61 -29.14 17.67
C GLU A 105 14.80 -28.15 18.86
N PRO A 106 14.68 -28.57 20.13
CA PRO A 106 14.60 -29.97 20.63
C PRO A 106 13.20 -30.60 20.67
N GLN A 107 13.13 -31.90 20.40
CA GLN A 107 11.93 -32.75 20.54
C GLN A 107 12.16 -33.80 21.63
N SER A 108 11.22 -33.95 22.55
CA SER A 108 11.27 -34.96 23.61
C SER A 108 10.70 -36.31 23.15
N VAL A 109 9.75 -36.29 22.21
CA VAL A 109 9.08 -37.46 21.64
C VAL A 109 9.29 -37.52 20.12
N ALA A 110 9.36 -38.73 19.58
CA ALA A 110 9.37 -38.92 18.12
C ALA A 110 8.07 -38.36 17.52
N THR A 111 8.20 -37.41 16.61
CA THR A 111 7.08 -36.68 16.03
C THR A 111 6.34 -37.53 14.99
N PRO A 112 5.00 -37.53 14.99
CA PRO A 112 4.20 -38.34 14.05
C PRO A 112 4.33 -37.90 12.59
N SER A 113 4.86 -36.70 12.33
CA SER A 113 5.02 -36.18 10.96
C SER A 113 6.04 -36.95 10.12
N GLY A 114 6.96 -37.70 10.74
CA GLY A 114 8.10 -38.31 10.05
C GLY A 114 9.07 -37.31 9.41
N ARG A 115 8.83 -35.99 9.58
CA ARG A 115 9.66 -34.92 9.05
C ARG A 115 10.89 -34.71 9.94
N VAL A 116 12.02 -34.37 9.32
CA VAL A 116 13.25 -34.04 10.06
C VAL A 116 13.03 -32.74 10.82
N PRO A 117 13.28 -32.70 12.15
CA PRO A 117 13.14 -31.46 12.92
C PRO A 117 14.03 -30.34 12.39
N LEU A 118 13.46 -29.14 12.28
CA LEU A 118 14.15 -27.94 11.87
C LEU A 118 15.14 -27.52 12.96
N LYS A 119 16.39 -27.30 12.55
CA LYS A 119 17.48 -26.93 13.46
C LYS A 119 17.83 -25.45 13.30
N MET A 120 17.88 -24.74 14.41
CA MET A 120 18.46 -23.40 14.44
C MET A 120 19.99 -23.48 14.25
N MET A 121 20.55 -22.60 13.41
CA MET A 121 21.98 -22.66 13.05
C MET A 121 22.95 -22.37 14.20
N HIS A 122 22.58 -21.52 15.16
CA HIS A 122 23.54 -20.94 16.11
C HIS A 122 23.24 -21.22 17.59
N LYS A 123 21.99 -21.59 17.92
CA LYS A 123 21.54 -21.81 19.31
C LYS A 123 20.46 -22.88 19.31
N SER A 124 20.31 -23.61 20.42
CA SER A 124 19.14 -24.47 20.61
C SER A 124 17.87 -23.63 20.72
N PHE A 125 16.76 -24.12 20.16
CA PHE A 125 15.46 -23.49 20.34
C PHE A 125 15.10 -23.51 21.85
N PRO A 126 14.60 -22.40 22.44
CA PRO A 126 14.39 -22.33 23.89
C PRO A 126 13.32 -23.28 24.45
N TRP A 127 12.40 -23.73 23.61
CA TRP A 127 11.27 -24.56 23.98
C TRP A 127 11.40 -25.96 23.37
N THR A 128 10.86 -26.96 24.06
CA THR A 128 10.78 -28.34 23.58
C THR A 128 9.44 -28.62 22.92
N ASP A 129 9.41 -29.60 22.01
CA ASP A 129 8.18 -30.13 21.41
C ASP A 129 7.39 -29.10 20.59
N THR A 130 8.08 -28.10 20.05
CA THR A 130 7.48 -27.03 19.25
C THR A 130 7.41 -27.41 17.78
N HIS A 131 6.45 -26.80 17.09
CA HIS A 131 6.11 -27.12 15.72
C HIS A 131 5.90 -25.87 14.91
N LEU A 132 6.36 -25.87 13.67
CA LEU A 132 6.03 -24.85 12.71
C LEU A 132 4.71 -25.22 12.02
N SER A 133 3.73 -24.32 12.10
CA SER A 133 2.45 -24.50 11.41
C SER A 133 2.57 -24.05 9.96
N THR A 134 2.36 -24.97 9.02
CA THR A 134 2.30 -24.65 7.58
C THR A 134 0.97 -24.04 7.16
N PHE A 135 -0.04 -24.02 8.04
CA PHE A 135 -1.40 -23.55 7.75
C PHE A 135 -1.69 -22.20 8.39
N VAL A 136 -1.02 -21.90 9.50
CA VAL A 136 -1.18 -20.63 10.19
C VAL A 136 -0.04 -19.75 9.77
N THR A 137 -0.27 -19.07 8.65
CA THR A 137 0.66 -18.11 8.05
C THR A 137 0.03 -16.73 8.07
N ALA A 138 0.86 -15.70 8.06
CA ALA A 138 0.42 -14.32 7.88
C ALA A 138 1.41 -13.59 6.98
N VAL A 139 0.90 -12.65 6.19
CA VAL A 139 1.74 -11.64 5.54
C VAL A 139 1.60 -10.38 6.38
N VAL A 140 2.72 -9.87 6.86
CA VAL A 140 2.76 -8.70 7.74
C VAL A 140 3.65 -7.63 7.15
N ARG A 141 3.33 -6.38 7.50
CA ARG A 141 4.10 -5.19 7.10
C ARG A 141 5.16 -4.92 8.16
N CYS A 142 6.42 -4.72 7.77
CA CYS A 142 7.46 -4.30 8.72
C CYS A 142 8.22 -3.07 8.20
N PRO A 143 8.70 -2.19 9.09
CA PRO A 143 9.54 -1.08 8.68
C PRO A 143 10.78 -1.57 7.92
N ASN A 144 11.01 -1.01 6.74
CA ASN A 144 12.24 -1.18 5.97
C ASN A 144 13.36 -0.31 6.55
N ASN A 145 13.51 -0.37 7.86
CA ASN A 145 14.67 0.21 8.49
C ASN A 145 15.81 -0.73 8.13
N LYS A 146 16.67 -0.28 7.22
CA LYS A 146 18.02 -0.84 7.16
C LYS A 146 18.51 -0.75 8.59
N VAL A 147 18.72 -1.89 9.24
CA VAL A 147 19.64 -1.87 10.36
C VAL A 147 20.91 -1.41 9.72
N VAL A 148 21.24 -0.15 9.99
CA VAL A 148 22.60 0.34 9.98
C VAL A 148 23.27 -0.65 10.91
N ARG A 149 23.74 -1.77 10.35
CA ARG A 149 24.57 -2.75 11.06
C ARG A 149 25.58 -1.84 11.69
N ARG A 150 25.51 -1.71 13.01
CA ARG A 150 26.38 -0.81 13.75
C ARG A 150 27.75 -1.26 13.32
N ASP A 151 28.33 -0.43 12.50
CA ASP A 151 29.36 -0.77 11.57
C ASP A 151 30.30 -1.84 12.13
N SER A 152 30.19 -3.07 11.63
CA SER A 152 31.38 -3.84 11.30
C SER A 152 32.09 -3.14 10.12
N SER A 153 32.19 -1.80 10.13
CA SER A 153 32.80 -1.00 9.07
C SER A 153 34.30 -1.19 9.02
N ALA A 154 34.92 -1.70 10.09
CA ALA A 154 36.29 -2.12 9.98
C ALA A 154 36.40 -3.29 8.98
N ASP A 155 35.60 -4.35 9.13
CA ASP A 155 35.72 -5.54 8.28
C ASP A 155 35.01 -5.43 6.93
N GLU A 156 33.83 -4.80 6.86
CA GLU A 156 33.13 -4.61 5.58
C GLU A 156 33.85 -3.58 4.70
N ARG A 157 34.34 -2.44 5.25
CA ARG A 157 35.18 -1.53 4.46
C ARG A 157 36.50 -2.18 4.11
N ARG A 158 37.07 -3.06 4.95
CA ARG A 158 38.28 -3.82 4.60
C ARG A 158 38.00 -4.80 3.46
N ARG A 159 36.82 -5.44 3.43
CA ARG A 159 36.39 -6.34 2.34
C ARG A 159 36.12 -5.59 1.04
N GLU A 160 35.45 -4.44 1.11
CA GLU A 160 35.19 -3.57 -0.03
C GLU A 160 36.47 -2.93 -0.57
N ASN A 161 37.37 -2.50 0.31
CA ASN A 161 38.70 -2.02 -0.08
C ASN A 161 39.53 -3.14 -0.74
N LEU A 162 39.49 -4.38 -0.23
CA LEU A 162 40.15 -5.54 -0.85
C LEU A 162 39.60 -5.87 -2.24
N LEU A 163 38.28 -5.74 -2.44
CA LEU A 163 37.65 -5.94 -3.75
C LEU A 163 38.06 -4.83 -4.73
N ASN A 164 38.04 -3.58 -4.29
CA ASN A 164 38.46 -2.43 -5.09
C ASN A 164 39.98 -2.45 -5.40
N GLU A 165 40.80 -2.95 -4.49
CA GLU A 165 42.24 -3.15 -4.70
C GLU A 165 42.49 -4.24 -5.74
N LYS A 166 41.80 -5.39 -5.65
CA LYS A 166 41.87 -6.43 -6.69
C LYS A 166 41.42 -5.96 -8.08
N LEU A 167 40.39 -5.13 -8.14
CA LEU A 167 39.94 -4.52 -9.40
C LEU A 167 41.00 -3.59 -9.99
N ARG A 168 41.64 -2.77 -9.15
CA ARG A 168 42.76 -1.91 -9.57
C ARG A 168 44.01 -2.67 -10.00
N GLU A 169 44.32 -3.79 -9.34
CA GLU A 169 45.46 -4.64 -9.70
C GLU A 169 45.23 -5.41 -11.01
N GLY A 170 43.98 -5.75 -11.33
CA GLY A 170 43.61 -6.44 -12.57
C GLY A 170 43.74 -5.59 -13.84
N GLU A 171 43.59 -4.27 -13.74
CA GLU A 171 43.68 -3.35 -14.89
C GLU A 171 45.13 -3.04 -15.32
N GLY A 172 46.14 -3.43 -14.52
CA GLY A 172 47.55 -3.17 -14.79
C GLY A 172 48.33 -4.26 -15.54
N HIS A 173 47.73 -5.43 -15.80
CA HIS A 173 48.41 -6.59 -16.41
C HIS A 173 47.93 -6.93 -17.82
N GLN A 174 47.50 -5.93 -18.60
CA GLN A 174 47.29 -6.06 -20.04
C GLN A 174 48.40 -5.35 -20.81
N VAL A 175 49.64 -5.81 -20.64
CA VAL A 175 50.76 -5.46 -21.53
C VAL A 175 51.34 -6.76 -22.08
N HIS A 176 51.22 -6.89 -23.39
CA HIS A 176 51.76 -7.95 -24.26
C HIS A 176 51.16 -9.35 -24.11
N GLN A 177 50.00 -9.54 -24.75
CA GLN A 177 49.82 -10.73 -25.57
C GLN A 177 50.20 -10.36 -27.01
N GLU A 178 51.29 -10.96 -27.47
CA GLU A 178 51.77 -10.90 -28.84
C GLU A 178 50.72 -11.42 -29.81
N ASP A 179 50.68 -10.77 -30.97
CA ASP A 179 49.90 -11.15 -32.15
C ASP A 179 50.16 -12.61 -32.52
N VAL A 180 49.23 -13.50 -32.16
CA VAL A 180 49.13 -14.83 -32.74
C VAL A 180 47.83 -14.86 -33.55
N GLU A 181 47.98 -14.72 -34.87
CA GLU A 181 46.93 -14.94 -35.85
C GLU A 181 46.24 -16.29 -35.61
N PRO A 182 44.92 -16.33 -35.35
CA PRO A 182 44.18 -17.58 -35.46
C PRO A 182 43.82 -17.80 -36.93
N SER A 183 44.50 -18.78 -37.51
CA SER A 183 44.18 -19.40 -38.81
C SER A 183 42.71 -19.86 -38.84
N LEU A 184 41.98 -19.30 -39.80
CA LEU A 184 40.62 -19.67 -40.20
C LEU A 184 40.65 -20.95 -41.03
N GLU A 185 40.54 -22.14 -40.41
CA GLU A 185 40.18 -23.35 -41.15
C GLU A 185 39.20 -24.26 -40.37
N SER A 186 37.97 -24.30 -40.90
CA SER A 186 37.12 -25.49 -41.06
C SER A 186 36.48 -26.15 -39.82
N LEU A 187 35.14 -26.19 -39.79
CA LEU A 187 34.32 -27.42 -39.95
C LEU A 187 32.89 -27.24 -39.39
N THR A 188 31.98 -26.97 -40.31
CA THR A 188 30.80 -27.82 -40.62
C THR A 188 30.31 -28.79 -39.54
N LYS A 189 29.11 -28.56 -38.97
CA LYS A 189 27.95 -29.50 -39.08
C LYS A 189 26.69 -29.01 -38.35
N GLN A 190 25.60 -28.88 -39.12
CA GLN A 190 24.20 -29.02 -38.68
C GLN A 190 23.92 -30.48 -38.25
N PRO A 191 22.84 -30.77 -37.48
CA PRO A 191 21.46 -30.95 -38.02
C PRO A 191 20.39 -30.25 -37.14
N SER A 192 19.36 -29.58 -37.67
CA SER A 192 18.10 -30.05 -38.30
C SER A 192 17.16 -30.85 -37.37
N GLY A 193 15.93 -30.34 -37.19
CA GLY A 193 14.77 -30.98 -36.55
C GLY A 193 13.77 -29.89 -36.11
N ASP A 194 12.92 -29.39 -37.00
CA ASP A 194 11.55 -29.88 -37.29
C ASP A 194 10.57 -29.66 -36.13
N ARG A 195 9.62 -28.72 -36.29
CA ARG A 195 8.16 -28.97 -36.18
C ARG A 195 7.30 -27.69 -36.28
N ASP A 196 6.47 -27.72 -37.32
CA ASP A 196 5.03 -27.36 -37.43
C ASP A 196 4.59 -25.96 -36.93
N GLU A 197 4.31 -24.97 -37.79
CA GLU A 197 3.17 -24.85 -38.72
C GLU A 197 1.79 -25.15 -38.11
N GLU A 198 1.10 -24.12 -37.61
CA GLU A 198 -0.33 -23.93 -37.90
C GLU A 198 -0.61 -22.44 -38.15
N ALA A 199 -1.26 -22.21 -39.29
CA ALA A 199 -1.73 -20.94 -39.80
C ALA A 199 -3.13 -20.63 -39.25
N GLU A 200 -3.46 -19.36 -39.04
CA GLU A 200 -4.79 -18.87 -39.34
C GLU A 200 -4.75 -17.45 -39.92
N ASP A 201 -5.38 -17.36 -41.10
CA ASP A 201 -5.72 -16.19 -41.87
C ASP A 201 -6.58 -15.19 -41.09
N GLY A 202 -6.35 -13.91 -41.33
CA GLY A 202 -7.13 -12.83 -40.74
C GLY A 202 -6.99 -11.54 -41.52
N ASP A 203 -7.34 -11.61 -42.80
CA ASP A 203 -7.56 -10.53 -43.75
C ASP A 203 -8.32 -9.34 -43.14
N ASN A 204 -7.74 -8.13 -43.21
CA ASN A 204 -8.58 -6.94 -43.38
C ASN A 204 -7.82 -5.78 -44.02
N HIS A 205 -8.16 -5.59 -45.29
CA HIS A 205 -7.99 -4.37 -46.06
C HIS A 205 -8.38 -3.11 -45.27
N ASN A 206 -7.48 -2.11 -45.27
CA ASN A 206 -7.93 -0.72 -45.35
C ASN A 206 -6.89 0.10 -46.11
N GLU A 207 -7.14 0.26 -47.41
CA GLU A 207 -6.49 1.24 -48.28
C GLU A 207 -7.08 2.61 -47.97
N GLY A 208 -6.23 3.62 -47.72
CA GLY A 208 -6.74 4.97 -47.50
C GLY A 208 -5.67 6.00 -47.23
N GLU A 209 -5.25 6.65 -48.32
CA GLU A 209 -4.75 8.02 -48.39
C GLU A 209 -3.30 8.29 -47.98
N ALA A 210 -2.51 8.50 -49.03
CA ALA A 210 -1.24 9.20 -49.01
C ALA A 210 -1.46 10.65 -48.56
N ASP A 211 -0.93 10.97 -47.37
CA ASP A 211 -0.66 12.35 -46.98
C ASP A 211 0.86 12.52 -46.83
N ASP A 212 1.38 13.43 -47.64
CA ASP A 212 2.79 13.70 -47.89
C ASP A 212 3.28 14.63 -46.78
N SER A 213 3.55 14.06 -45.60
CA SER A 213 3.99 14.83 -44.42
C SER A 213 5.48 14.61 -44.14
N ASP A 214 6.26 15.59 -44.59
CA ASP A 214 7.49 16.13 -44.01
C ASP A 214 8.10 15.31 -42.85
N HIS A 215 9.09 14.47 -43.19
CA HIS A 215 9.86 13.66 -42.25
C HIS A 215 10.73 14.53 -41.33
N GLN A 216 10.13 15.05 -40.25
CA GLN A 216 10.90 15.39 -39.07
C GLN A 216 11.37 14.10 -38.42
N VAL A 217 12.68 13.88 -38.44
CA VAL A 217 13.37 12.85 -37.66
C VAL A 217 13.21 13.22 -36.19
N GLU A 218 12.05 12.90 -35.62
CA GLU A 218 11.86 12.92 -34.17
C GLU A 218 12.71 11.80 -33.58
N LYS A 219 13.73 12.23 -32.85
CA LYS A 219 14.69 11.39 -32.16
C LYS A 219 13.96 10.44 -31.20
N HIS A 220 13.97 9.15 -31.54
CA HIS A 220 13.61 7.98 -30.74
C HIS A 220 14.23 8.04 -29.32
N THR A 221 13.61 8.79 -28.41
CA THR A 221 14.03 8.90 -26.99
C THR A 221 12.98 8.31 -26.04
N ASP A 222 11.83 7.89 -26.56
CA ASP A 222 10.74 7.29 -25.78
C ASP A 222 11.01 5.84 -25.33
N ASP A 223 11.90 5.11 -26.01
CA ASP A 223 12.19 3.71 -25.66
C ASP A 223 12.91 3.58 -24.32
N ALA A 224 13.80 4.51 -23.99
CA ALA A 224 14.52 4.51 -22.71
C ALA A 224 13.59 4.83 -21.52
N HIS A 225 12.63 5.74 -21.71
CA HIS A 225 11.65 6.09 -20.68
C HIS A 225 10.60 4.99 -20.48
N SER A 226 10.22 4.29 -21.55
CA SER A 226 9.33 3.13 -21.49
C SER A 226 9.98 1.95 -20.76
N ALA A 227 11.23 1.62 -21.10
CA ALA A 227 12.00 0.60 -20.40
C ALA A 227 12.18 0.95 -18.91
N MET A 228 12.53 2.20 -18.59
CA MET A 228 12.61 2.66 -17.19
C MET A 228 11.29 2.55 -16.44
N ARG A 229 10.14 2.82 -17.07
CA ARG A 229 8.82 2.65 -16.43
C ARG A 229 8.51 1.18 -16.15
N LEU A 230 8.86 0.28 -17.08
CA LEU A 230 8.74 -1.16 -16.87
C LEU A 230 9.65 -1.63 -15.73
N PHE A 231 10.90 -1.16 -15.68
CA PHE A 231 11.80 -1.40 -14.54
C PHE A 231 11.24 -0.84 -13.24
N HIS A 232 10.62 0.35 -13.24
CA HIS A 232 9.96 0.90 -12.07
C HIS A 232 8.72 0.10 -11.63
N SER A 233 7.99 -0.53 -12.56
CA SER A 233 6.90 -1.45 -12.23
C SER A 233 7.38 -2.80 -11.70
N LEU A 234 8.61 -3.19 -12.03
CA LEU A 234 9.29 -4.38 -11.48
C LEU A 234 9.94 -4.11 -10.11
N ILE A 235 10.10 -2.84 -9.72
CA ILE A 235 10.55 -2.48 -8.37
C ILE A 235 9.42 -2.81 -7.40
N ALA A 236 9.74 -3.62 -6.38
CA ALA A 236 8.77 -4.09 -5.39
C ALA A 236 7.87 -2.96 -4.87
N ARG A 237 6.56 -3.20 -4.91
CA ARG A 237 5.56 -2.26 -4.40
C ARG A 237 5.76 -2.10 -2.90
N GLU A 238 5.54 -0.89 -2.39
CA GLU A 238 5.50 -0.67 -0.96
C GLU A 238 4.34 -1.50 -0.38
N ALA A 239 4.58 -2.12 0.78
CA ALA A 239 3.57 -2.94 1.45
C ALA A 239 2.27 -2.13 1.65
N PRO A 240 1.09 -2.74 1.40
CA PRO A 240 -0.20 -2.09 1.56
C PRO A 240 -0.32 -1.42 2.93
N GLU A 241 -0.86 -0.21 2.95
CA GLU A 241 -0.88 0.59 4.17
C GLU A 241 -1.87 0.07 5.23
N ASP A 242 -2.90 -0.65 4.79
CA ASP A 242 -3.94 -1.31 5.58
C ASP A 242 -3.49 -2.64 6.20
N GLN A 243 -2.30 -3.13 5.84
CA GLN A 243 -1.73 -4.34 6.40
C GLN A 243 -1.18 -4.11 7.82
N ILE A 244 -1.36 -5.11 8.68
CA ILE A 244 -0.87 -5.08 10.06
C ILE A 244 0.64 -4.85 10.09
N THR A 245 1.03 -3.78 10.77
CA THR A 245 2.42 -3.40 10.95
C THR A 245 2.99 -4.08 12.19
N VAL A 246 4.15 -4.70 12.03
CA VAL A 246 4.83 -5.45 13.08
C VAL A 246 6.28 -5.01 13.23
N THR A 247 6.81 -5.28 14.41
CA THR A 247 8.23 -5.19 14.71
C THR A 247 8.78 -6.57 15.01
N PHE A 248 10.01 -6.82 14.57
CA PHE A 248 10.71 -8.09 14.77
C PHE A 248 11.90 -7.92 15.69
N THR A 249 12.17 -8.97 16.47
CA THR A 249 13.40 -9.11 17.24
C THR A 249 13.85 -10.56 17.27
N TYR A 250 15.15 -10.82 17.10
CA TYR A 250 15.72 -12.17 17.20
C TYR A 250 15.94 -12.65 18.64
N ASP A 251 15.60 -11.82 19.63
CA ASP A 251 15.72 -12.16 21.05
C ASP A 251 14.53 -13.01 21.50
N LEU A 252 14.64 -14.33 21.27
CA LEU A 252 13.61 -15.30 21.65
C LEU A 252 13.35 -15.33 23.17
N SER A 253 14.30 -14.84 24.00
CA SER A 253 14.13 -14.79 25.46
C SER A 253 13.06 -13.79 25.93
N ARG A 254 12.54 -12.95 25.02
CA ARG A 254 11.41 -12.04 25.29
C ARG A 254 10.07 -12.77 25.43
N VAL A 255 10.03 -14.03 25.02
CA VAL A 255 8.88 -14.90 25.18
C VAL A 255 9.29 -15.95 26.23
N ASN A 256 8.52 -16.05 27.30
CA ASN A 256 8.73 -17.10 28.30
C ASN A 256 7.95 -18.36 27.91
N GLU A 257 6.75 -18.17 27.38
CA GLU A 257 5.80 -19.22 27.00
C GLU A 257 5.19 -18.86 25.64
N LEU A 258 5.04 -19.86 24.76
CA LEU A 258 4.38 -19.69 23.47
C LEU A 258 2.91 -19.39 23.70
N LYS A 259 2.48 -18.19 23.30
CA LYS A 259 1.09 -17.78 23.40
C LYS A 259 0.21 -18.51 22.41
N ASP A 260 -1.06 -18.67 22.78
CA ASP A 260 -2.09 -19.08 21.86
C ASP A 260 -2.25 -18.07 20.71
N LEU A 261 -2.41 -18.58 19.49
CA LEU A 261 -2.56 -17.75 18.29
C LEU A 261 -3.90 -17.04 18.23
N GLN A 262 -4.91 -17.52 18.97
CA GLN A 262 -6.18 -16.80 19.08
C GLN A 262 -5.96 -15.36 19.56
N GLY A 263 -5.02 -15.15 20.48
CA GLY A 263 -4.67 -13.80 20.95
C GLY A 263 -4.13 -12.89 19.84
N TYR A 264 -3.38 -13.44 18.88
CA TYR A 264 -2.90 -12.68 17.72
C TYR A 264 -4.07 -12.24 16.84
N PHE A 265 -4.98 -13.16 16.51
CA PHE A 265 -6.13 -12.85 15.66
C PHE A 265 -7.11 -11.88 16.34
N ASP A 266 -7.31 -12.00 17.65
CA ASP A 266 -8.12 -11.06 18.42
C ASP A 266 -7.49 -9.65 18.46
N GLU A 267 -6.16 -9.56 18.54
CA GLU A 267 -5.42 -8.29 18.43
C GLU A 267 -5.59 -7.66 17.04
N VAL A 268 -5.39 -8.44 15.98
CA VAL A 268 -5.58 -8.01 14.58
C VAL A 268 -7.02 -7.54 14.35
N ALA A 269 -8.01 -8.31 14.81
CA ALA A 269 -9.43 -7.96 14.68
C ALA A 269 -9.77 -6.65 15.41
N ARG A 270 -9.21 -6.42 16.60
CA ARG A 270 -9.40 -5.14 17.33
C ARG A 270 -8.79 -3.96 16.58
N ILE A 271 -7.61 -4.11 16.00
CA ILE A 271 -6.98 -3.06 15.20
C ILE A 271 -7.79 -2.78 13.93
N ALA A 272 -8.24 -3.84 13.24
CA ALA A 272 -9.09 -3.72 12.06
C ALA A 272 -10.42 -3.01 12.38
N GLU A 273 -11.02 -3.28 13.55
CA GLU A 273 -12.23 -2.59 13.98
C GLU A 273 -12.00 -1.09 14.24
N VAL A 274 -10.87 -0.72 14.86
CA VAL A 274 -10.49 0.69 15.01
C VAL A 274 -10.36 1.37 13.66
N ALA A 275 -9.68 0.73 12.71
CA ALA A 275 -9.52 1.26 11.35
C ALA A 275 -10.87 1.42 10.63
N ARG A 276 -11.76 0.43 10.77
CA ARG A 276 -13.11 0.46 10.18
C ARG A 276 -13.96 1.61 10.75
N ILE A 277 -13.93 1.83 12.06
CA ILE A 277 -14.67 2.93 12.71
C ILE A 277 -14.19 4.28 12.18
N ALA A 278 -12.88 4.47 12.09
CA ALA A 278 -12.28 5.71 11.59
C ALA A 278 -12.64 5.98 10.12
N GLU A 279 -12.61 4.94 9.27
CA GLU A 279 -12.98 5.09 7.87
C GLU A 279 -14.46 5.43 7.70
N VAL A 280 -15.34 4.82 8.50
CA VAL A 280 -16.77 5.16 8.52
C VAL A 280 -16.99 6.62 8.96
N ALA A 281 -16.26 7.09 9.96
CA ALA A 281 -16.32 8.49 10.40
C ALA A 281 -15.87 9.45 9.29
N ARG A 282 -14.76 9.16 8.62
CA ARG A 282 -14.25 9.94 7.48
C ARG A 282 -15.26 10.03 6.33
N ILE A 283 -15.90 8.91 5.98
CA ILE A 283 -16.94 8.88 4.95
C ILE A 283 -18.16 9.73 5.38
N ALA A 284 -18.56 9.66 6.65
CA ALA A 284 -19.67 10.45 7.17
C ALA A 284 -19.40 11.97 7.05
N ASP A 285 -18.18 12.42 7.34
CA ASP A 285 -17.77 13.81 7.19
C ASP A 285 -17.81 14.28 5.74
N ILE A 286 -17.30 13.48 4.80
CA ILE A 286 -17.36 13.77 3.35
C ILE A 286 -18.82 13.91 2.88
N VAL A 287 -19.71 13.04 3.36
CA VAL A 287 -21.14 13.08 3.03
C VAL A 287 -21.80 14.34 3.60
N ASN A 288 -21.50 14.69 4.85
CA ASN A 288 -22.02 15.89 5.50
C ASN A 288 -21.55 17.17 4.80
N GLU A 289 -20.27 17.24 4.43
CA GLU A 289 -19.72 18.36 3.67
C GLU A 289 -20.38 18.48 2.28
N SER A 290 -20.51 17.36 1.58
CA SER A 290 -21.18 17.32 0.28
C SER A 290 -22.64 17.76 0.37
N LYS A 291 -23.35 17.41 1.45
CA LYS A 291 -24.71 17.86 1.71
C LYS A 291 -24.76 19.36 1.99
N ALA A 292 -23.85 19.88 2.82
CA ALA A 292 -23.75 21.31 3.10
C ALA A 292 -23.49 22.12 1.82
N ARG A 293 -22.56 21.67 0.96
CA ARG A 293 -22.28 22.30 -0.34
C ARG A 293 -23.51 22.32 -1.25
N LYS A 294 -24.29 21.24 -1.29
CA LYS A 294 -25.54 21.17 -2.08
C LYS A 294 -26.61 22.14 -1.56
N GLU A 295 -26.76 22.29 -0.24
CA GLU A 295 -27.71 23.25 0.34
C GLU A 295 -27.29 24.70 0.06
N VAL A 296 -26.00 25.02 0.13
CA VAL A 296 -25.49 26.35 -0.27
C VAL A 296 -25.75 26.62 -1.75
N ALA A 297 -25.43 25.67 -2.64
CA ALA A 297 -25.69 25.81 -4.06
C ALA A 297 -27.18 25.99 -4.39
N LYS A 298 -28.06 25.31 -3.63
CA LYS A 298 -29.52 25.46 -3.74
C LYS A 298 -29.97 26.84 -3.27
N ALA A 299 -29.40 27.37 -2.19
CA ALA A 299 -29.71 28.71 -1.70
C ALA A 299 -29.25 29.80 -2.69
N ASP A 300 -28.04 29.67 -3.25
CA ASP A 300 -27.52 30.58 -4.27
C ASP A 300 -28.36 30.56 -5.56
N ALA A 301 -28.80 29.37 -5.98
CA ALA A 301 -29.71 29.21 -7.11
C ALA A 301 -31.06 29.90 -6.84
N ALA A 302 -31.64 29.68 -5.65
CA ALA A 302 -32.89 30.33 -5.26
C ALA A 302 -32.76 31.86 -5.17
N GLN A 303 -31.62 32.37 -4.70
CA GLN A 303 -31.33 33.80 -4.64
C GLN A 303 -31.18 34.41 -6.04
N SER A 304 -30.47 33.72 -6.94
CA SER A 304 -30.32 34.12 -8.35
C SER A 304 -31.67 34.16 -9.06
N ASP A 305 -32.50 33.14 -8.84
CA ASP A 305 -33.85 33.08 -9.39
C ASP A 305 -34.73 34.21 -8.84
N SER A 306 -34.69 34.47 -7.52
CA SER A 306 -35.41 35.60 -6.92
C SER A 306 -34.98 36.94 -7.53
N ALA A 307 -33.68 37.19 -7.67
CA ALA A 307 -33.16 38.41 -8.27
C ALA A 307 -33.60 38.56 -9.74
N ARG A 308 -33.73 37.45 -10.47
CA ARG A 308 -34.24 37.43 -11.84
C ARG A 308 -35.72 37.81 -11.90
N TYR A 309 -36.54 37.31 -10.97
CA TYR A 309 -37.95 37.69 -10.86
C TYR A 309 -38.11 39.16 -10.50
N ASP A 310 -37.35 39.66 -9.52
CA ASP A 310 -37.39 41.07 -9.11
C ASP A 310 -37.05 41.98 -10.29
N LYS A 311 -35.96 41.68 -11.04
CA LYS A 311 -35.59 42.42 -12.24
C LYS A 311 -36.70 42.42 -13.30
N LYS A 312 -37.32 41.27 -13.57
CA LYS A 312 -38.42 41.16 -14.53
C LYS A 312 -39.63 41.99 -14.10
N THR A 313 -39.97 42.00 -12.81
CA THR A 313 -41.10 42.80 -12.31
C THR A 313 -40.83 44.31 -12.40
N GLU A 314 -39.59 44.75 -12.21
CA GLU A 314 -39.21 46.15 -12.42
C GLU A 314 -39.28 46.54 -13.91
N GLU A 315 -38.85 45.67 -14.82
CA GLU A 315 -38.99 45.87 -16.27
C GLU A 315 -40.47 45.99 -16.69
N GLU A 316 -41.35 45.11 -16.20
CA GLU A 316 -42.80 45.16 -16.47
C GLU A 316 -43.45 46.43 -15.90
N LYS A 317 -43.04 46.91 -14.72
CA LYS A 317 -43.53 48.19 -14.16
C LYS A 317 -43.11 49.38 -15.00
N VAL A 318 -41.87 49.40 -15.49
CA VAL A 318 -41.38 50.47 -16.37
C VAL A 318 -42.17 50.49 -17.67
N GLU A 319 -42.40 49.32 -18.29
CA GLU A 319 -43.18 49.22 -19.52
C GLU A 319 -44.65 49.65 -19.32
N ALA A 320 -45.27 49.22 -18.23
CA ALA A 320 -46.63 49.67 -17.87
C ALA A 320 -46.68 51.19 -17.62
N GLY A 321 -45.69 51.78 -16.94
CA GLY A 321 -45.60 53.22 -16.73
C GLY A 321 -45.49 54.02 -18.03
N HIS A 322 -44.74 53.53 -19.01
CA HIS A 322 -44.66 54.14 -20.34
C HIS A 322 -46.00 54.08 -21.09
N SER A 323 -46.73 52.96 -20.99
CA SER A 323 -48.05 52.82 -21.60
C SER A 323 -49.08 53.81 -21.01
N TRP A 324 -49.09 53.99 -19.68
CA TRP A 324 -50.01 54.92 -19.02
C TRP A 324 -49.76 56.38 -19.40
N ASN A 325 -48.50 56.80 -19.51
CA ASN A 325 -48.18 58.17 -19.95
C ASN A 325 -48.60 58.43 -21.41
N LEU A 326 -48.66 57.41 -22.26
CA LEU A 326 -49.12 57.54 -23.64
C LEU A 326 -50.65 57.73 -23.74
N CYS A 327 -51.42 57.22 -22.78
CA CYS A 327 -52.88 57.35 -22.75
C CYS A 327 -53.37 58.70 -22.19
N ILE A 328 -52.59 59.37 -21.33
CA ILE A 328 -52.99 60.65 -20.71
C ILE A 328 -52.88 61.85 -21.68
N GLY A 329 -52.12 61.72 -22.78
CA GLY A 329 -51.92 62.78 -23.77
C GLY A 329 -53.04 62.98 -24.81
N LYS A 330 -54.20 62.33 -24.70
CA LYS A 330 -55.33 62.47 -25.64
C LYS A 330 -56.67 62.80 -24.97
N ALA A 331 -56.64 63.65 -23.95
CA ALA A 331 -57.86 64.26 -23.41
C ALA A 331 -57.98 65.70 -23.91
N ASP A 332 -58.36 65.87 -25.18
CA ASP A 332 -58.89 67.14 -25.67
C ASP A 332 -60.35 67.29 -25.18
N ASP A 333 -60.59 68.41 -24.53
CA ASP A 333 -61.85 69.10 -24.23
C ASP A 333 -63.15 68.43 -24.72
N SER A 334 -63.88 67.76 -23.83
CA SER A 334 -65.31 67.49 -24.00
C SER A 334 -66.03 67.24 -22.67
N SER A 335 -66.59 68.31 -22.11
CA SER A 335 -67.78 68.42 -21.24
C SER A 335 -67.90 67.61 -19.92
N PRO A 336 -68.38 68.26 -18.82
CA PRO A 336 -68.70 67.60 -17.57
C PRO A 336 -70.10 66.97 -17.61
N ALA A 337 -70.20 65.66 -17.42
CA ALA A 337 -71.48 64.96 -17.22
C ALA A 337 -71.47 64.15 -15.92
N LEU A 338 -72.24 64.65 -14.95
CA LEU A 338 -73.04 63.98 -13.92
C LEU A 338 -72.56 62.62 -13.36
N LEU A 339 -72.19 62.66 -12.08
CA LEU A 339 -71.96 61.53 -11.19
C LEU A 339 -73.21 60.63 -11.05
N PRO A 340 -73.08 59.30 -11.15
CA PRO A 340 -74.03 58.38 -10.55
C PRO A 340 -73.55 57.96 -9.16
N SER A 341 -74.34 58.31 -8.16
CA SER A 341 -74.33 57.72 -6.83
C SER A 341 -74.45 56.20 -6.92
N ARG A 342 -73.42 55.46 -6.48
CA ARG A 342 -73.47 54.00 -6.42
C ARG A 342 -73.31 53.51 -4.98
N ASN A 343 -74.35 52.78 -4.57
CA ASN A 343 -74.59 52.23 -3.24
C ASN A 343 -73.39 51.50 -2.64
N ARG A 344 -73.14 51.80 -1.38
CA ARG A 344 -72.51 50.89 -0.42
C ARG A 344 -73.54 49.83 -0.06
N ASP A 345 -73.33 48.59 -0.48
CA ASP A 345 -74.06 47.44 0.07
C ASP A 345 -73.19 46.19 0.00
N PHE A 346 -73.01 45.57 1.19
CA PHE A 346 -72.67 44.17 1.48
C PHE A 346 -71.31 43.64 0.96
N MET A 347 -70.51 42.86 1.69
CA MET A 347 -70.90 41.68 2.47
C MET A 347 -69.79 41.34 3.48
N LYS A 348 -70.19 41.03 4.72
CA LYS A 348 -69.38 40.30 5.71
C LYS A 348 -69.39 38.82 5.34
N ILE A 349 -68.24 38.15 5.43
CA ILE A 349 -68.11 36.80 6.03
C ILE A 349 -66.84 36.81 6.86
#